data_AF-A0AAD5XB83-F1
#
_entry.id   AF-A0AAD5XB83-F1
#
_cell.length_a   1.000
_cell.length_b   1.000
_cell.length_c   1.000
_cell.angle_alpha   90.00
_cell.angle_beta   90.00
_cell.angle_gamma   90.00
#
_symmetry.space_group_name_H-M   'P 1'
#
loop_
_entity.id
_entity.type
_entity.pdbx_description
1 polymer ?
#
loop_
_entity_poly.entity_id
_entity_poly.type
_entity_poly.pdbx_seq_one_letter_code
_entity_poly.pdbx_strand_id
1 'polypeptide(L)'
;MAYFEKAKKSLVRAEIQSLRVVQALHLLAAFTFVKGQPIHGSIALTQTAQLSLHLKLEVDPDDSPWLQSLTEEEKDERRLVYWILYYTFKMIQLQTSSAFGFPDNFKSNTVKSHRSLPNQEFQSKTASVYHLCKLLDIMEQVLKHARKIPDSIELILSNNFHEDLLKTLAQWYTQVPRQFILTAENLVNFLASSERYCVLNLSNFYATTICILNRSKLYLTGKLKKATLSPSDFSNLFIAVKASLEMAHKIAQLCIQLIRFTPSVTNSESYTEIEAILTGGFWKQAIGLGITCFEAAAVLWYYYCRTDEVFSRYYISRAKTSEAKTREWIRQDMESLKSSLYLLETSLEFNILSIQTRASKPNRISPLLDCMEGMITEMVKVDAGGKLKLDQSNSEVNSILLEMQTLSLEDDSNSIPVADAQDPRVFLGLLGMDVDGHIKWRGRYEESWRQFWMTK
;
A
#
# COMPACT_ATOMS: atom_id res chain seq x y z
N MET A 1 -17.86 4.85 20.55
CA MET A 1 -17.36 3.78 21.44
C MET A 1 -18.46 2.89 22.00
N ALA A 2 -19.57 3.43 22.54
CA ALA A 2 -20.65 2.60 23.10
C ALA A 2 -21.22 1.52 22.15
N TYR A 3 -21.45 1.85 20.86
CA TYR A 3 -21.91 0.87 19.87
C TYR A 3 -20.90 -0.26 19.61
N PHE A 4 -19.60 0.06 19.62
CA PHE A 4 -18.54 -0.91 19.42
C PHE A 4 -18.46 -1.92 20.57
N GLU A 5 -18.50 -1.42 21.82
CA GLU A 5 -18.53 -2.30 23.00
C GLU A 5 -19.79 -3.16 23.05
N LYS A 6 -20.94 -2.61 22.65
CA LYS A 6 -22.18 -3.37 22.52
C LYS A 6 -22.05 -4.47 21.45
N ALA A 7 -21.48 -4.17 20.29
CA ALA A 7 -21.26 -5.14 19.23
C ALA A 7 -20.29 -6.25 19.67
N LYS A 8 -19.17 -5.91 20.32
CA LYS A 8 -18.21 -6.86 20.89
C LYS A 8 -18.89 -7.80 21.90
N LYS A 9 -19.66 -7.25 22.84
CA LYS A 9 -20.42 -8.05 23.83
C LYS A 9 -21.45 -8.97 23.18
N SER A 10 -22.17 -8.49 22.16
CA SER A 10 -23.12 -9.31 21.41
C SER A 10 -22.44 -10.45 20.65
N LEU A 11 -21.27 -10.21 20.06
CA LEU A 11 -20.52 -11.24 19.34
C LEU A 11 -19.98 -12.33 20.26
N VAL A 12 -19.54 -11.98 21.47
CA VAL A 12 -19.13 -12.96 22.49
C VAL A 12 -20.30 -13.86 22.92
N ARG A 13 -21.54 -13.35 22.85
CA ARG A 13 -22.76 -14.09 23.21
C ARG A 13 -23.40 -14.82 22.03
N ALA A 14 -22.90 -14.66 20.81
CA ALA A 14 -23.50 -15.27 19.63
C ALA A 14 -23.18 -16.77 19.60
N GLU A 15 -24.16 -17.60 19.97
CA GLU A 15 -24.02 -19.07 19.96
C GLU A 15 -24.08 -19.67 18.55
N ILE A 16 -24.74 -18.98 17.61
CA ILE A 16 -24.97 -19.48 16.25
C ILE A 16 -23.82 -19.09 15.33
N GLN A 17 -23.11 -20.11 14.86
CA GLN A 17 -22.10 -19.98 13.82
C GLN A 17 -22.77 -19.72 12.47
N SER A 18 -22.66 -18.49 11.96
CA SER A 18 -23.33 -18.05 10.73
C SER A 18 -22.48 -17.07 9.92
N LEU A 19 -22.84 -16.90 8.64
CA LEU A 19 -22.19 -15.93 7.75
C LEU A 19 -22.25 -14.51 8.31
N ARG A 20 -23.35 -14.15 8.99
CA ARG A 20 -23.52 -12.83 9.63
C ARG A 20 -22.52 -12.60 10.77
N VAL A 21 -22.21 -13.64 11.55
CA VAL A 21 -21.19 -13.55 12.61
C VAL A 21 -19.80 -13.36 12.00
N VAL A 22 -19.48 -14.04 10.89
CA VAL A 22 -18.23 -13.81 10.15
C VAL A 22 -18.11 -12.35 9.68
N GLN A 23 -19.15 -11.83 9.02
CA GLN A 23 -19.19 -10.45 8.56
C GLN A 23 -19.02 -9.45 9.72
N ALA A 24 -19.69 -9.69 10.85
CA ALA A 24 -19.61 -8.82 12.02
C ALA A 24 -18.24 -8.87 12.71
N LEU A 25 -17.62 -10.04 12.84
CA LEU A 25 -16.25 -10.18 13.36
C LEU A 25 -15.24 -9.49 12.42
N HIS A 26 -15.41 -9.62 11.10
CA HIS A 26 -14.58 -8.94 10.13
C HIS A 26 -14.68 -7.41 10.26
N LEU A 27 -15.90 -6.86 10.36
CA LEU A 27 -16.11 -5.42 10.55
C LEU A 27 -15.51 -4.93 11.88
N LEU A 28 -15.60 -5.74 12.94
CA LEU A 28 -14.96 -5.47 14.23
C LEU A 28 -13.43 -5.39 14.09
N ALA A 29 -12.84 -6.33 13.36
CA ALA A 29 -11.41 -6.35 13.07
C ALA A 29 -10.99 -5.13 12.23
N ALA A 30 -11.71 -4.81 11.16
CA ALA A 30 -11.43 -3.65 10.32
C ALA A 30 -11.49 -2.34 11.13
N PHE A 31 -12.53 -2.17 11.95
CA PHE A 31 -12.69 -0.99 12.80
C PHE A 31 -11.55 -0.85 13.82
N THR A 32 -11.16 -1.93 14.50
CA THR A 32 -10.06 -1.91 15.48
C THR A 32 -8.73 -1.59 14.83
N PHE A 33 -8.44 -2.12 13.63
CA PHE A 33 -7.24 -1.73 12.88
C PHE A 33 -7.24 -0.25 12.49
N VAL A 34 -8.39 0.30 12.07
CA VAL A 34 -8.52 1.73 11.76
C VAL A 34 -8.30 2.58 13.02
N LYS A 35 -8.70 2.09 14.19
CA LYS A 35 -8.46 2.74 15.49
C LYS A 35 -7.06 2.53 16.05
N GLY A 36 -6.14 1.94 15.30
CA GLY A 36 -4.77 1.74 15.77
C GLY A 36 -4.65 0.68 16.86
N GLN A 37 -5.59 -0.27 16.94
CA GLN A 37 -5.60 -1.36 17.91
C GLN A 37 -5.29 -2.71 17.25
N PRO A 38 -4.04 -2.94 16.82
CA PRO A 38 -3.71 -4.11 16.02
C PRO A 38 -3.91 -5.42 16.76
N ILE A 39 -3.65 -5.49 18.08
CA ILE A 39 -3.82 -6.71 18.89
C ILE A 39 -5.30 -7.14 18.91
N HIS A 40 -6.20 -6.22 19.23
CA HIS A 40 -7.64 -6.48 19.25
C HIS A 40 -8.18 -6.88 17.86
N GLY A 41 -7.75 -6.16 16.82
CA GLY A 41 -8.13 -6.50 15.45
C GLY A 41 -7.65 -7.87 15.02
N SER A 42 -6.47 -8.26 15.49
CA SER A 42 -5.88 -9.57 15.21
C SER A 42 -6.65 -10.72 15.86
N ILE A 43 -7.11 -10.54 17.09
CA ILE A 43 -7.95 -11.54 17.79
C ILE A 43 -9.27 -11.73 17.03
N ALA A 44 -9.96 -10.64 16.71
CA ALA A 44 -11.22 -10.69 15.96
C ALA A 44 -11.03 -11.31 14.56
N LEU A 45 -9.93 -10.98 13.88
CA LEU A 45 -9.59 -11.52 12.57
C LEU A 45 -9.26 -13.02 12.62
N THR A 46 -8.58 -13.48 13.68
CA THR A 46 -8.31 -14.91 13.89
C THR A 46 -9.61 -15.69 14.08
N GLN A 47 -10.54 -15.17 14.88
CA GLN A 47 -11.88 -15.76 15.03
C GLN A 47 -12.66 -15.76 13.71
N THR A 48 -12.55 -14.67 12.94
CA THR A 48 -13.15 -14.56 11.61
C THR A 48 -12.63 -15.68 10.69
N ALA A 49 -11.31 -15.90 10.66
CA ALA A 49 -10.69 -16.94 9.84
C ALA A 49 -11.14 -18.35 10.26
N GLN A 50 -11.13 -18.64 11.57
CA GLN A 50 -11.58 -19.93 12.11
C GLN A 50 -13.04 -20.23 11.74
N LEU A 51 -13.94 -19.26 11.95
CA LEU A 51 -15.35 -19.41 11.62
C LEU A 51 -15.58 -19.52 10.11
N SER A 52 -14.78 -18.83 9.30
CA SER A 52 -14.87 -18.92 7.84
C SER A 52 -14.51 -20.32 7.33
N LEU A 53 -13.47 -20.94 7.89
CA LEU A 53 -13.14 -22.35 7.60
C LEU A 53 -14.22 -23.31 8.10
N HIS A 54 -14.76 -23.07 9.29
CA HIS A 54 -15.85 -23.90 9.82
C HIS A 54 -17.06 -23.89 8.87
N LEU A 55 -17.41 -22.71 8.34
CA LEU A 55 -18.48 -22.54 7.36
C LEU A 55 -18.07 -22.94 5.94
N LYS A 56 -16.83 -23.39 5.71
CA LYS A 56 -16.25 -23.75 4.42
C LYS A 56 -16.40 -22.66 3.36
N LEU A 57 -16.09 -21.41 3.72
CA LEU A 57 -16.16 -20.28 2.78
C LEU A 57 -15.10 -20.37 1.67
N GLU A 58 -14.04 -21.13 1.88
CA GLU A 58 -12.97 -21.37 0.91
C GLU A 58 -13.35 -22.32 -0.23
N VAL A 59 -14.51 -22.97 -0.16
CA VAL A 59 -15.06 -23.82 -1.21
C VAL A 59 -16.17 -23.07 -1.93
N ASP A 60 -16.16 -23.05 -3.26
CA ASP A 60 -17.24 -22.41 -4.02
C ASP A 60 -18.59 -23.05 -3.66
N PRO A 61 -19.65 -22.25 -3.43
CA PRO A 61 -20.95 -22.81 -3.05
C PRO A 61 -21.59 -23.67 -4.14
N ASP A 62 -21.21 -23.54 -5.41
CA ASP A 62 -21.67 -24.46 -6.47
C ASP A 62 -21.10 -25.87 -6.29
N ASP A 63 -19.92 -25.97 -5.68
CA ASP A 63 -19.17 -27.21 -5.53
C ASP A 63 -19.44 -27.86 -4.15
N SER A 64 -20.41 -27.32 -3.40
CA SER A 64 -20.74 -27.70 -2.02
C SER A 64 -22.14 -28.36 -1.94
N PRO A 65 -22.24 -29.71 -1.89
CA PRO A 65 -23.53 -30.41 -1.88
C PRO A 65 -24.48 -30.00 -0.74
N TRP A 66 -23.94 -29.62 0.42
CA TRP A 66 -24.72 -29.17 1.58
C TRP A 66 -25.29 -27.74 1.44
N LEU A 67 -24.96 -27.03 0.35
CA LEU A 67 -25.44 -25.68 0.05
C LEU A 67 -26.36 -25.65 -1.18
N GLN A 68 -26.80 -26.81 -1.69
CA GLN A 68 -27.68 -26.88 -2.87
C GLN A 68 -29.02 -26.17 -2.68
N SER A 69 -29.49 -26.00 -1.44
CA SER A 69 -30.72 -25.28 -1.12
C SER A 69 -30.58 -23.76 -1.12
N LEU A 70 -29.36 -23.21 -1.23
CA LEU A 70 -29.16 -21.76 -1.25
C LEU A 70 -29.61 -21.17 -2.58
N THR A 71 -30.19 -19.97 -2.52
CA THR A 71 -30.47 -19.18 -3.73
C THR A 71 -29.16 -18.69 -4.37
N GLU A 72 -29.19 -18.30 -5.64
CA GLU A 72 -27.99 -17.76 -6.30
C GLU A 72 -27.49 -16.48 -5.60
N GLU A 73 -28.39 -15.65 -5.06
CA GLU A 73 -28.03 -14.46 -4.27
C GLU A 73 -27.30 -14.82 -2.98
N GLU A 74 -27.73 -15.87 -2.27
CA GLU A 74 -27.07 -16.34 -1.05
C GLU A 74 -25.69 -16.94 -1.35
N LYS A 75 -25.56 -17.69 -2.45
CA LYS A 75 -24.26 -18.19 -2.92
C LYS A 75 -23.33 -17.03 -3.27
N ASP A 76 -23.85 -16.01 -3.92
CA ASP A 76 -23.09 -14.83 -4.29
C ASP A 76 -22.67 -13.97 -3.09
N GLU A 77 -23.54 -13.83 -2.08
CA GLU A 77 -23.16 -13.21 -0.81
C GLU A 77 -21.99 -13.97 -0.17
N ARG A 78 -22.00 -15.30 -0.19
CA ARG A 78 -20.89 -16.12 0.33
C ARG A 78 -19.59 -15.89 -0.45
N ARG A 79 -19.64 -15.83 -1.79
CA ARG A 79 -18.47 -15.50 -2.63
C ARG A 79 -17.93 -14.11 -2.31
N LEU A 80 -18.79 -13.10 -2.18
CA LEU A 80 -18.39 -11.74 -1.82
C LEU A 80 -17.70 -11.71 -0.46
N VAL A 81 -18.27 -12.37 0.56
CA VAL A 81 -17.66 -12.45 1.89
C VAL A 81 -16.30 -13.13 1.81
N TYR A 82 -16.18 -14.25 1.09
CA TYR A 82 -14.88 -14.90 0.87
C TYR A 82 -13.83 -13.93 0.31
N TRP A 83 -14.17 -13.19 -0.76
CA TRP A 83 -13.23 -12.28 -1.41
C TRP A 83 -12.84 -11.07 -0.55
N ILE A 84 -13.77 -10.50 0.22
CA ILE A 84 -13.47 -9.42 1.19
C ILE A 84 -12.51 -9.93 2.28
N LEU A 85 -12.76 -11.13 2.79
CA LEU A 85 -11.91 -11.76 3.80
C LEU A 85 -10.52 -12.06 3.25
N TYR A 86 -10.46 -12.67 2.07
CA TYR A 86 -9.20 -12.96 1.37
C TYR A 86 -8.38 -11.69 1.15
N TYR A 87 -9.00 -10.63 0.64
CA TYR A 87 -8.38 -9.31 0.51
C TYR A 87 -7.80 -8.82 1.84
N THR A 88 -8.59 -8.87 2.91
CA THR A 88 -8.18 -8.37 4.24
C THR A 88 -7.01 -9.18 4.80
N PHE A 89 -7.08 -10.50 4.73
CA PHE A 89 -6.01 -11.40 5.17
C PHE A 89 -4.73 -11.14 4.38
N LYS A 90 -4.82 -11.05 3.04
CA LYS A 90 -3.68 -10.74 2.18
C LYS A 90 -3.08 -9.38 2.49
N MET A 91 -3.89 -8.35 2.62
CA MET A 91 -3.37 -7.01 2.95
C MET A 91 -2.57 -7.00 4.26
N ILE A 92 -3.04 -7.70 5.28
CA ILE A 92 -2.32 -7.81 6.55
C ILE A 92 -1.04 -8.63 6.36
N GLN A 93 -1.12 -9.79 5.72
CA GLN A 93 0.04 -10.65 5.42
C GLN A 93 1.15 -9.89 4.67
N LEU A 94 0.78 -9.03 3.70
CA LEU A 94 1.73 -8.26 2.90
C LEU A 94 2.37 -7.12 3.72
N GLN A 95 1.69 -6.60 4.74
CA GLN A 95 2.17 -5.49 5.58
C GLN A 95 2.95 -5.93 6.82
N THR A 96 2.79 -7.17 7.27
CA THR A 96 3.39 -7.66 8.50
C THR A 96 4.53 -8.64 8.24
N SER A 97 5.64 -8.48 8.97
CA SER A 97 6.77 -9.43 8.95
C SER A 97 6.45 -10.75 9.65
N SER A 98 5.45 -10.78 10.54
CA SER A 98 5.02 -11.96 11.27
C SER A 98 4.06 -12.80 10.42
N ALA A 99 4.28 -14.12 10.45
CA ALA A 99 3.27 -15.07 10.00
C ALA A 99 2.09 -14.97 10.97
N PHE A 100 1.12 -14.13 10.65
CA PHE A 100 -0.21 -14.34 11.18
C PHE A 100 -0.61 -15.78 10.83
N GLY A 101 -1.23 -16.49 11.77
CA GLY A 101 -1.73 -17.86 11.58
C GLY A 101 -2.90 -17.91 10.60
N PHE A 102 -2.69 -17.41 9.39
CA PHE A 102 -3.65 -17.42 8.32
C PHE A 102 -3.80 -18.85 7.83
N PRO A 103 -5.02 -19.29 7.50
CA PRO A 103 -5.21 -20.64 7.03
C PRO A 103 -4.65 -20.79 5.61
N ASP A 104 -3.75 -21.75 5.42
CA ASP A 104 -3.16 -22.09 4.11
C ASP A 104 -4.20 -22.49 3.04
N ASN A 105 -5.43 -22.75 3.46
CA ASN A 105 -6.55 -23.15 2.61
C ASN A 105 -7.18 -21.97 1.86
N PHE A 106 -6.96 -20.73 2.29
CA PHE A 106 -7.43 -19.56 1.55
C PHE A 106 -6.56 -19.37 0.31
N LYS A 107 -7.13 -19.58 -0.88
CA LYS A 107 -6.44 -19.45 -2.16
C LYS A 107 -7.32 -18.76 -3.19
N SER A 108 -6.77 -17.90 -4.02
CA SER A 108 -7.56 -17.17 -5.01
C SER A 108 -8.17 -18.02 -6.12
N ASN A 109 -7.87 -19.33 -6.21
CA ASN A 109 -8.39 -20.20 -7.27
C ASN A 109 -9.49 -21.16 -6.80
N THR A 110 -9.95 -21.07 -5.55
CA THR A 110 -10.91 -22.04 -4.98
C THR A 110 -12.36 -21.58 -5.03
N VAL A 111 -12.59 -20.27 -5.15
CA VAL A 111 -13.93 -19.66 -5.24
C VAL A 111 -14.03 -18.92 -6.56
N LYS A 112 -15.17 -19.02 -7.25
CA LYS A 112 -15.38 -18.33 -8.52
C LYS A 112 -15.55 -16.83 -8.28
N SER A 113 -15.30 -16.04 -9.32
CA SER A 113 -15.79 -14.66 -9.33
C SER A 113 -17.32 -14.68 -9.28
N HIS A 114 -17.92 -13.62 -8.74
CA HIS A 114 -19.36 -13.43 -8.80
C HIS A 114 -19.84 -13.40 -10.25
N ARG A 115 -20.93 -14.12 -10.52
CA ARG A 115 -21.51 -14.16 -11.84
C ARG A 115 -22.25 -12.86 -12.10
N SER A 116 -21.95 -12.17 -13.20
CA SER A 116 -22.86 -11.15 -13.70
C SER A 116 -24.15 -11.85 -14.12
N LEU A 117 -25.28 -11.51 -13.49
CA LEU A 117 -26.58 -11.97 -13.96
C LEU A 117 -26.74 -11.52 -15.43
N PRO A 118 -27.03 -12.43 -16.37
CA PRO A 118 -27.30 -12.05 -17.75
C PRO A 118 -28.48 -11.08 -17.73
N ASN A 119 -28.27 -9.86 -18.24
CA ASN A 119 -29.19 -8.70 -18.28
C ASN A 119 -29.01 -7.61 -17.20
N GLN A 120 -28.04 -7.71 -16.28
CA GLN A 120 -27.63 -6.56 -15.46
C GLN A 120 -26.31 -6.00 -15.98
N GLU A 121 -26.39 -5.11 -16.98
CA GLU A 121 -25.22 -4.53 -17.65
C GLU A 121 -24.23 -3.79 -16.73
N PHE A 122 -24.55 -3.57 -15.44
CA PHE A 122 -23.76 -2.67 -14.59
C PHE A 122 -23.53 -3.06 -13.11
N GLN A 123 -23.79 -4.30 -12.65
CA GLN A 123 -23.81 -4.54 -11.19
C GLN A 123 -23.07 -5.78 -10.65
N SER A 124 -21.93 -6.19 -11.24
CA SER A 124 -21.07 -7.14 -10.52
C SER A 124 -20.26 -6.42 -9.43
N LYS A 125 -20.80 -6.33 -8.21
CA LYS A 125 -20.21 -5.64 -7.03
C LYS A 125 -18.97 -6.34 -6.41
N THR A 126 -18.29 -7.16 -7.19
CA THR A 126 -17.48 -8.29 -6.69
C THR A 126 -16.37 -8.67 -7.65
N ALA A 127 -16.56 -8.41 -8.95
CA ALA A 127 -15.51 -8.70 -9.93
C ALA A 127 -14.24 -7.86 -9.66
N SER A 128 -14.36 -6.63 -9.17
CA SER A 128 -13.18 -5.81 -8.88
C SER A 128 -12.34 -6.35 -7.72
N VAL A 129 -12.98 -6.81 -6.62
CA VAL A 129 -12.26 -7.40 -5.47
C VAL A 129 -11.63 -8.74 -5.84
N TYR A 130 -12.24 -9.52 -6.74
CA TYR A 130 -11.63 -10.73 -7.31
C TYR A 130 -10.29 -10.41 -8.01
N HIS A 131 -10.30 -9.45 -8.94
CA HIS A 131 -9.08 -9.05 -9.66
C HIS A 131 -8.04 -8.45 -8.72
N LEU A 132 -8.47 -7.67 -7.73
CA LEU A 132 -7.61 -7.12 -6.70
C LEU A 132 -6.92 -8.22 -5.90
N CYS A 133 -7.64 -9.25 -5.46
CA CYS A 133 -7.06 -10.37 -4.73
C CYS A 133 -6.03 -11.14 -5.57
N LYS A 134 -6.29 -11.33 -6.87
CA LYS A 134 -5.32 -11.94 -7.79
C LYS A 134 -4.05 -11.12 -7.94
N LEU A 135 -4.17 -9.79 -7.97
CA LEU A 135 -3.01 -8.90 -7.96
C LEU A 135 -2.22 -9.04 -6.66
N LEU A 136 -2.89 -9.14 -5.51
CA LEU A 136 -2.22 -9.30 -4.22
C LEU A 136 -1.41 -10.61 -4.14
N ASP A 137 -1.83 -11.69 -4.81
CA ASP A 137 -1.02 -12.92 -4.89
C ASP A 137 0.27 -12.73 -5.69
N ILE A 138 0.22 -11.96 -6.79
CA ILE A 138 1.40 -11.60 -7.58
C ILE A 138 2.30 -10.68 -6.75
N MET A 139 1.70 -9.70 -6.06
CA MET A 139 2.40 -8.78 -5.18
C MET A 139 3.11 -9.51 -4.03
N GLU A 140 2.51 -10.57 -3.48
CA GLU A 140 3.16 -11.42 -2.47
C GLU A 140 4.45 -12.04 -3.00
N GLN A 141 4.43 -12.57 -4.23
CA GLN A 141 5.62 -13.16 -4.86
C GLN A 141 6.69 -12.10 -5.12
N VAL A 142 6.28 -10.92 -5.61
CA VAL A 142 7.16 -9.77 -5.81
C VAL A 142 7.79 -9.33 -4.49
N LEU A 143 7.02 -9.28 -3.39
CA LEU A 143 7.55 -8.91 -2.09
C LEU A 143 8.50 -9.96 -1.51
N LYS A 144 8.18 -11.25 -1.63
CA LYS A 144 9.09 -12.33 -1.24
C LYS A 144 10.43 -12.23 -1.98
N HIS A 145 10.38 -11.90 -3.27
CA HIS A 145 11.58 -11.65 -4.07
C HIS A 145 12.34 -10.40 -3.60
N ALA A 146 11.66 -9.26 -3.51
CA ALA A 146 12.27 -7.97 -3.18
C ALA A 146 12.82 -7.89 -1.75
N ARG A 147 12.26 -8.66 -0.80
CA ARG A 147 12.74 -8.73 0.59
C ARG A 147 13.97 -9.61 0.75
N LYS A 148 14.21 -10.57 -0.16
CA LYS A 148 15.38 -11.45 -0.10
C LYS A 148 16.63 -10.66 -0.45
N ILE A 149 17.59 -10.60 0.48
CA ILE A 149 18.89 -10.01 0.20
C ILE A 149 19.60 -10.86 -0.87
N PRO A 150 20.02 -10.27 -1.99
CA PRO A 150 20.75 -10.97 -3.03
C PRO A 150 22.20 -11.23 -2.59
N ASP A 151 22.79 -12.31 -3.07
CA ASP A 151 24.18 -12.66 -2.73
C ASP A 151 25.20 -11.73 -3.44
N SER A 152 24.77 -11.10 -4.55
CA SER A 152 25.61 -10.22 -5.37
C SER A 152 24.79 -9.20 -6.19
N ILE A 153 25.48 -8.19 -6.76
CA ILE A 153 24.88 -7.19 -7.65
C ILE A 153 24.39 -7.83 -8.95
N GLU A 154 25.11 -8.83 -9.47
CA GLU A 154 24.79 -9.54 -10.71
C GLU A 154 23.42 -10.23 -10.61
N LEU A 155 23.07 -10.75 -9.42
CA LEU A 155 21.76 -11.35 -9.15
C LEU A 155 20.60 -10.34 -9.13
N ILE A 156 20.87 -9.05 -8.94
CA ILE A 156 19.87 -7.98 -9.11
C ILE A 156 19.72 -7.63 -10.60
N LEU A 157 20.83 -7.59 -11.35
CA LEU A 157 20.87 -7.20 -12.76
C LEU A 157 20.28 -8.25 -13.71
N SER A 158 20.54 -9.53 -13.45
CA SER A 158 20.31 -10.65 -14.39
C SER A 158 19.27 -11.68 -13.90
N ASN A 159 18.32 -11.25 -13.08
CA ASN A 159 17.38 -12.18 -12.46
C ASN A 159 16.24 -12.62 -13.39
N ASN A 160 16.29 -13.86 -13.89
CA ASN A 160 15.20 -14.43 -14.69
C ASN A 160 13.86 -14.41 -13.95
N PHE A 161 13.86 -14.60 -12.63
CA PHE A 161 12.64 -14.58 -11.83
C PHE A 161 11.96 -13.20 -11.84
N HIS A 162 12.73 -12.12 -11.94
CA HIS A 162 12.18 -10.77 -12.06
C HIS A 162 11.40 -10.61 -13.38
N GLU A 163 11.96 -11.10 -14.49
CA GLU A 163 11.30 -11.04 -15.79
C GLU A 163 10.03 -11.93 -15.84
N ASP A 164 10.07 -13.10 -15.21
CA ASP A 164 8.90 -13.97 -15.06
C ASP A 164 7.77 -13.29 -14.26
N LEU A 165 8.11 -12.55 -13.21
CA LEU A 165 7.15 -11.75 -12.44
C LEU A 165 6.57 -10.60 -13.25
N LEU A 166 7.38 -9.89 -14.04
CA LEU A 166 6.90 -8.83 -14.95
C LEU A 166 5.92 -9.40 -15.99
N LYS A 167 6.26 -10.56 -16.58
CA LYS A 167 5.40 -11.26 -17.55
C LYS A 167 4.09 -11.69 -16.89
N THR A 168 4.15 -12.27 -15.70
CA THR A 168 2.95 -12.68 -14.93
C THR A 168 2.04 -11.49 -14.64
N LEU A 169 2.63 -10.36 -14.21
CA LEU A 169 1.88 -9.13 -13.93
C LEU A 169 1.24 -8.54 -15.20
N ALA A 170 1.97 -8.52 -16.31
CA ALA A 170 1.46 -8.06 -17.60
C ALA A 170 0.31 -8.95 -18.10
N GLN A 171 0.47 -10.28 -18.03
CA GLN A 171 -0.58 -11.24 -18.37
C GLN A 171 -1.83 -11.05 -17.52
N TRP A 172 -1.67 -10.87 -16.20
CA TRP A 172 -2.77 -10.56 -15.31
C TRP A 172 -3.49 -9.26 -15.72
N TYR A 173 -2.74 -8.19 -16.04
CA TYR A 173 -3.33 -6.90 -16.42
C TYR A 173 -4.20 -7.02 -17.68
N THR A 174 -3.84 -7.86 -18.65
CA THR A 174 -4.66 -8.12 -19.84
C THR A 174 -6.00 -8.82 -19.54
N GLN A 175 -6.12 -9.48 -18.39
CA GLN A 175 -7.35 -10.15 -17.94
C GLN A 175 -8.27 -9.22 -17.16
N VAL A 176 -7.81 -8.02 -16.78
CA VAL A 176 -8.61 -7.06 -16.03
C VAL A 176 -9.62 -6.38 -16.98
N PRO A 177 -10.93 -6.44 -16.70
CA PRO A 177 -11.94 -5.72 -17.47
C PRO A 177 -11.61 -4.23 -17.58
N ARG A 178 -11.80 -3.65 -18.78
CA ARG A 178 -11.49 -2.23 -19.03
C ARG A 178 -12.22 -1.29 -18.08
N GLN A 179 -13.42 -1.66 -17.63
CA GLN A 179 -14.19 -0.90 -16.63
C GLN A 179 -13.58 -0.91 -15.22
N PHE A 180 -12.51 -1.65 -14.96
CA PHE A 180 -11.77 -1.57 -13.69
C PHE A 180 -10.39 -0.91 -13.88
N ILE A 181 -10.10 -0.43 -15.08
CA ILE A 181 -8.87 0.31 -15.38
C ILE A 181 -9.15 1.79 -15.15
N LEU A 182 -8.59 2.32 -14.06
CA LEU A 182 -8.69 3.72 -13.70
C LEU A 182 -7.84 4.59 -14.62
N THR A 183 -8.47 5.58 -15.25
CA THR A 183 -7.86 6.64 -16.05
C THR A 183 -8.27 8.00 -15.47
N ALA A 184 -7.60 9.08 -15.88
CA ALA A 184 -8.00 10.43 -15.48
C ALA A 184 -9.42 10.76 -15.98
N GLU A 185 -9.79 10.27 -17.16
CA GLU A 185 -11.08 10.55 -17.82
C GLU A 185 -12.26 9.89 -17.12
N ASN A 186 -12.07 8.71 -16.52
CA ASN A 186 -13.16 7.94 -15.90
C ASN A 186 -13.16 8.00 -14.36
N LEU A 187 -12.20 8.69 -13.74
CA LEU A 187 -12.07 8.79 -12.29
C LEU A 187 -13.36 9.28 -11.63
N VAL A 188 -13.97 10.35 -12.15
CA VAL A 188 -15.22 10.92 -11.63
C VAL A 188 -16.34 9.87 -11.57
N ASN A 189 -16.56 9.18 -12.69
CA ASN A 189 -17.58 8.14 -12.78
C ASN A 189 -17.30 6.99 -11.81
N PHE A 190 -16.03 6.65 -11.61
CA PHE A 190 -15.65 5.63 -10.64
C PHE A 190 -15.83 6.05 -9.20
N LEU A 191 -15.53 7.30 -8.86
CA LEU A 191 -15.75 7.81 -7.51
C LEU A 191 -17.24 7.75 -7.14
N ALA A 192 -18.16 7.91 -8.09
CA ALA A 192 -19.59 7.72 -7.88
C ALA A 192 -19.99 6.24 -7.73
N SER A 193 -19.21 5.29 -8.25
CA SER A 193 -19.54 3.86 -8.25
C SER A 193 -19.47 3.21 -6.85
N SER A 194 -20.20 2.12 -6.62
CA SER A 194 -20.07 1.36 -5.37
C SER A 194 -18.73 0.62 -5.24
N GLU A 195 -18.04 0.37 -6.36
CA GLU A 195 -16.76 -0.35 -6.45
C GLU A 195 -15.53 0.57 -6.26
N ARG A 196 -15.75 1.87 -5.97
CA ARG A 196 -14.71 2.92 -6.00
C ARG A 196 -13.42 2.53 -5.29
N TYR A 197 -13.50 1.93 -4.10
CA TYR A 197 -12.33 1.57 -3.29
C TYR A 197 -11.53 0.43 -3.90
N CYS A 198 -12.21 -0.60 -4.41
CA CYS A 198 -11.55 -1.75 -5.01
C CYS A 198 -10.84 -1.37 -6.31
N VAL A 199 -11.49 -0.58 -7.17
CA VAL A 199 -10.87 -0.07 -8.42
C VAL A 199 -9.71 0.86 -8.12
N LEU A 200 -9.85 1.73 -7.11
CA LEU A 200 -8.78 2.61 -6.67
C LEU A 200 -7.55 1.83 -6.16
N ASN A 201 -7.77 0.83 -5.30
CA ASN A 201 -6.71 -0.03 -4.79
C ASN A 201 -6.09 -0.89 -5.90
N LEU A 202 -6.89 -1.37 -6.86
CA LEU A 202 -6.42 -2.14 -8.01
C LEU A 202 -5.41 -1.35 -8.83
N SER A 203 -5.75 -0.11 -9.18
CA SER A 203 -4.86 0.78 -9.94
C SER A 203 -3.57 1.11 -9.17
N ASN A 204 -3.70 1.47 -7.89
CA ASN A 204 -2.56 1.86 -7.06
C ASN A 204 -1.64 0.68 -6.72
N PHE A 205 -2.19 -0.50 -6.40
CA PHE A 205 -1.38 -1.68 -6.11
C PHE A 205 -0.69 -2.22 -7.36
N TYR A 206 -1.29 -2.06 -8.55
CA TYR A 206 -0.61 -2.43 -9.79
C TYR A 206 0.65 -1.57 -9.99
N ALA A 207 0.49 -0.25 -9.88
CA ALA A 207 1.62 0.68 -9.96
C ALA A 207 2.66 0.42 -8.86
N THR A 208 2.20 0.19 -7.63
CA THR A 208 3.06 -0.11 -6.48
C THR A 208 3.84 -1.41 -6.66
N THR A 209 3.22 -2.45 -7.23
CA THR A 209 3.88 -3.74 -7.49
C THR A 209 5.05 -3.58 -8.45
N ILE A 210 4.91 -2.75 -9.48
CA ILE A 210 5.99 -2.42 -10.41
C ILE A 210 7.10 -1.63 -9.71
N CYS A 211 6.74 -0.64 -8.88
CA CYS A 211 7.71 0.12 -8.07
C CYS A 211 8.54 -0.81 -7.16
N ILE A 212 7.90 -1.72 -6.44
CA ILE A 212 8.55 -2.69 -5.55
C ILE A 212 9.47 -3.61 -6.33
N LEU A 213 8.98 -4.19 -7.44
CA LEU A 213 9.73 -5.14 -8.25
C LEU A 213 11.03 -4.53 -8.82
N ASN A 214 10.99 -3.25 -9.19
CA ASN A 214 12.13 -2.53 -9.76
C ASN A 214 13.00 -1.80 -8.73
N ARG A 215 12.63 -1.76 -7.44
CA ARG A 215 13.30 -0.88 -6.46
C ARG A 215 14.77 -1.21 -6.26
N SER A 216 15.15 -2.48 -6.17
CA SER A 216 16.57 -2.87 -6.02
C SER A 216 17.41 -2.46 -7.23
N LYS A 217 16.87 -2.60 -8.46
CA LYS A 217 17.50 -2.09 -9.69
C LYS A 217 17.61 -0.56 -9.67
N LEU A 218 16.56 0.15 -9.26
CA LEU A 218 16.62 1.61 -9.05
C LEU A 218 17.73 1.97 -8.05
N TYR A 219 17.89 1.21 -6.97
CA TYR A 219 18.91 1.52 -5.96
C TYR A 219 20.34 1.27 -6.42
N LEU A 220 20.55 0.41 -7.40
CA LEU A 220 21.86 0.25 -8.03
C LEU A 220 22.32 1.51 -8.78
N THR A 221 21.41 2.37 -9.24
CA THR A 221 21.81 3.58 -9.98
C THR A 221 22.52 4.61 -9.12
N GLY A 222 22.37 4.55 -7.78
CA GLY A 222 23.12 5.37 -6.85
C GLY A 222 24.39 4.73 -6.30
N LYS A 223 24.61 3.44 -6.60
CA LYS A 223 25.72 2.64 -6.07
C LYS A 223 26.76 2.30 -7.14
N LEU A 224 26.33 2.10 -8.38
CA LEU A 224 27.20 1.69 -9.49
C LEU A 224 27.66 2.88 -10.32
N LYS A 225 28.92 2.84 -10.76
CA LYS A 225 29.45 3.77 -11.74
C LYS A 225 29.18 3.23 -13.14
N LYS A 226 28.80 4.09 -14.10
CA LYS A 226 28.53 3.68 -15.49
C LYS A 226 29.65 2.82 -16.11
N ALA A 227 30.91 3.14 -15.81
CA ALA A 227 32.06 2.46 -16.38
C ALA A 227 32.16 0.96 -16.01
N THR A 228 31.48 0.51 -14.95
CA THR A 228 31.49 -0.89 -14.51
C THR A 228 30.36 -1.71 -15.11
N LEU A 229 29.47 -1.10 -15.90
CA LEU A 229 28.27 -1.75 -16.42
C LEU A 229 28.41 -2.14 -17.88
N SER A 230 27.92 -3.33 -18.22
CA SER A 230 27.71 -3.70 -19.62
C SER A 230 26.59 -2.83 -20.23
N PRO A 231 26.56 -2.65 -21.57
CA PRO A 231 25.47 -1.95 -22.23
C PRO A 231 24.09 -2.56 -21.95
N SER A 232 24.02 -3.89 -21.80
CA SER A 232 22.79 -4.62 -21.47
C SER A 232 22.32 -4.28 -20.06
N ASP A 233 23.21 -4.33 -19.07
CA ASP A 233 22.87 -4.02 -17.68
C ASP A 233 22.42 -2.56 -17.54
N PHE A 234 23.11 -1.64 -18.22
CA PHE A 234 22.73 -0.24 -18.24
C PHE A 234 21.33 -0.03 -18.84
N SER A 235 21.00 -0.73 -19.93
CA SER A 235 19.66 -0.71 -20.52
C SER A 235 18.61 -1.27 -19.57
N ASN A 236 18.91 -2.38 -18.89
CA ASN A 236 18.00 -3.01 -17.92
C ASN A 236 17.71 -2.08 -16.73
N LEU A 237 18.75 -1.45 -16.17
CA LEU A 237 18.59 -0.45 -15.10
C LEU A 237 17.75 0.73 -15.57
N PHE A 238 17.99 1.23 -16.79
CA PHE A 238 17.22 2.34 -17.35
C PHE A 238 15.73 2.00 -17.50
N ILE A 239 15.40 0.80 -18.01
CA ILE A 239 14.01 0.34 -18.13
C ILE A 239 13.36 0.30 -16.74
N ALA A 240 14.05 -0.23 -15.73
CA ALA A 240 13.56 -0.30 -14.36
C ALA A 240 13.31 1.09 -13.74
N VAL A 241 14.24 2.04 -13.93
CA VAL A 241 14.08 3.43 -13.50
C VAL A 241 12.86 4.08 -14.14
N LYS A 242 12.75 3.97 -15.47
CA LYS A 242 11.63 4.56 -16.23
C LYS A 242 10.30 3.99 -15.76
N ALA A 243 10.18 2.67 -15.66
CA ALA A 243 8.96 2.02 -15.21
C ALA A 243 8.58 2.43 -13.77
N SER A 244 9.57 2.53 -12.87
CA SER A 244 9.34 2.96 -11.48
C SER A 244 8.84 4.40 -11.40
N LEU A 245 9.47 5.33 -12.13
CA LEU A 245 9.08 6.73 -12.16
C LEU A 245 7.69 6.93 -12.78
N GLU A 246 7.39 6.26 -13.89
CA GLU A 246 6.07 6.33 -14.53
C GLU A 246 4.95 5.83 -13.59
N MET A 247 5.20 4.76 -12.83
CA MET A 247 4.22 4.23 -11.89
C MET A 247 4.10 5.07 -10.62
N ALA A 248 5.20 5.60 -10.09
CA ALA A 248 5.16 6.54 -8.96
C ALA A 248 4.44 7.84 -9.34
N HIS A 249 4.71 8.38 -10.54
CA HIS A 249 3.99 9.53 -11.10
C HIS A 249 2.49 9.23 -11.23
N LYS A 250 2.12 8.06 -11.74
CA LYS A 250 0.70 7.66 -11.85
C LYS A 250 -0.03 7.66 -10.50
N ILE A 251 0.62 7.18 -9.42
CA ILE A 251 0.06 7.22 -8.06
C ILE A 251 -0.09 8.68 -7.59
N ALA A 252 0.92 9.52 -7.80
CA ALA A 252 0.88 10.93 -7.41
C ALA A 252 -0.19 11.73 -8.18
N GLN A 253 -0.33 11.51 -9.49
CA GLN A 253 -1.36 12.16 -10.30
C GLN A 253 -2.77 11.78 -9.84
N LEU A 254 -2.99 10.51 -9.48
CA LEU A 254 -4.26 10.09 -8.89
C LEU A 254 -4.52 10.78 -7.55
N CYS A 255 -3.50 10.89 -6.70
CA CYS A 255 -3.57 11.64 -5.44
C CYS A 255 -3.94 13.11 -5.66
N ILE A 256 -3.33 13.79 -6.65
CA ILE A 256 -3.67 15.16 -7.03
C ILE A 256 -5.15 15.30 -7.36
N GLN A 257 -5.69 14.37 -8.17
CA GLN A 257 -7.10 14.42 -8.53
C GLN A 257 -8.01 14.19 -7.31
N LEU A 258 -7.68 13.23 -6.44
CA LEU A 258 -8.44 12.98 -5.21
C LEU A 258 -8.43 14.18 -4.26
N ILE A 259 -7.26 14.83 -4.08
CA ILE A 259 -7.14 16.05 -3.27
C ILE A 259 -8.00 17.16 -3.86
N ARG A 260 -7.96 17.38 -5.18
CA ARG A 260 -8.77 18.40 -5.86
C ARG A 260 -10.26 18.21 -5.69
N PHE A 261 -10.73 16.98 -5.53
CA PHE A 261 -12.14 16.67 -5.28
C PHE A 261 -12.49 16.63 -3.78
N THR A 262 -11.54 16.89 -2.88
CA THR A 262 -11.77 16.85 -1.42
C THR A 262 -12.21 18.23 -0.92
N PRO A 263 -13.44 18.40 -0.42
CA PRO A 263 -14.03 19.73 -0.17
C PRO A 263 -13.29 20.59 0.86
N SER A 264 -12.62 19.99 1.85
CA SER A 264 -11.84 20.74 2.84
C SER A 264 -10.62 21.46 2.26
N VAL A 265 -10.25 21.15 1.02
CA VAL A 265 -9.11 21.76 0.32
C VAL A 265 -9.56 22.83 -0.66
N THR A 266 -10.77 22.73 -1.22
CA THR A 266 -11.18 23.58 -2.36
C THR A 266 -11.69 24.96 -1.96
N ASN A 267 -12.01 25.24 -0.68
CA ASN A 267 -12.67 26.47 -0.22
C ASN A 267 -13.86 26.92 -1.11
N SER A 268 -14.40 26.00 -1.91
CA SER A 268 -15.42 26.29 -2.91
C SER A 268 -16.77 26.29 -2.22
N GLU A 269 -17.54 27.37 -2.39
CA GLU A 269 -18.92 27.44 -1.90
C GLU A 269 -19.87 26.52 -2.68
N SER A 270 -19.46 26.07 -3.88
CA SER A 270 -20.24 25.16 -4.72
C SER A 270 -19.77 23.72 -4.51
N TYR A 271 -20.57 22.94 -3.79
CA TYR A 271 -20.35 21.50 -3.61
C TYR A 271 -20.84 20.72 -4.84
N THR A 272 -19.91 20.06 -5.50
CA THR A 272 -20.22 19.01 -6.48
C THR A 272 -20.64 17.72 -5.76
N GLU A 273 -21.43 16.86 -6.42
CA GLU A 273 -21.83 15.54 -5.89
C GLU A 273 -20.62 14.66 -5.51
N ILE A 274 -19.47 14.87 -6.16
CA ILE A 274 -18.22 14.15 -5.90
C ILE A 274 -17.56 14.62 -4.60
N GLU A 275 -17.62 15.91 -4.29
CA GLU A 275 -17.07 16.43 -3.04
C GLU A 275 -17.82 15.85 -1.83
N ALA A 276 -19.11 15.59 -1.96
CA ALA A 276 -19.90 14.90 -0.93
C ALA A 276 -19.44 13.44 -0.69
N ILE A 277 -18.73 12.83 -1.65
CA ILE A 277 -18.19 11.48 -1.53
C ILE A 277 -16.85 11.47 -0.79
N LEU A 278 -15.96 12.41 -1.09
CA LEU A 278 -14.58 12.43 -0.55
C LEU A 278 -14.49 13.04 0.86
N THR A 279 -15.31 12.52 1.74
CA THR A 279 -15.37 12.88 3.17
C THR A 279 -14.27 12.19 3.97
N GLY A 280 -14.15 12.50 5.27
CA GLY A 280 -13.30 11.75 6.20
C GLY A 280 -13.59 10.23 6.20
N GLY A 281 -14.83 9.83 5.90
CA GLY A 281 -15.20 8.42 5.76
C GLY A 281 -14.52 7.74 4.57
N PHE A 282 -14.39 8.45 3.43
CA PHE A 282 -13.69 7.94 2.25
C PHE A 282 -12.22 7.68 2.56
N TRP A 283 -11.53 8.67 3.11
CA TRP A 283 -10.09 8.58 3.40
C TRP A 283 -9.78 7.46 4.42
N LYS A 284 -10.64 7.25 5.41
CA LYS A 284 -10.54 6.09 6.33
C LYS A 284 -10.62 4.74 5.62
N GLN A 285 -11.51 4.62 4.63
CA GLN A 285 -11.69 3.39 3.86
C GLN A 285 -10.57 3.20 2.82
N ALA A 286 -10.05 4.30 2.29
CA ALA A 286 -8.95 4.35 1.34
C ALA A 286 -7.55 4.26 2.01
N ILE A 287 -7.46 3.65 3.19
CA ILE A 287 -6.20 3.59 3.97
C ILE A 287 -5.07 2.82 3.25
N GLY A 288 -5.41 2.00 2.25
CA GLY A 288 -4.44 1.39 1.35
C GLY A 288 -3.62 2.40 0.57
N LEU A 289 -4.18 3.59 0.27
CA LEU A 289 -3.49 4.69 -0.41
C LEU A 289 -2.25 5.13 0.34
N GLY A 290 -2.27 5.15 1.69
CA GLY A 290 -1.13 5.64 2.46
C GLY A 290 0.13 4.83 2.18
N ILE A 291 -0.04 3.52 2.03
CA ILE A 291 1.07 2.61 1.75
C ILE A 291 1.56 2.82 0.30
N THR A 292 0.65 2.93 -0.66
CA THR A 292 1.04 3.16 -2.06
C THR A 292 1.71 4.52 -2.26
N CYS A 293 1.27 5.55 -1.53
CA CYS A 293 1.91 6.87 -1.51
C CYS A 293 3.33 6.78 -0.99
N PHE A 294 3.55 6.04 0.11
CA PHE A 294 4.89 5.85 0.66
C PHE A 294 5.82 5.12 -0.33
N GLU A 295 5.33 4.06 -0.98
CA GLU A 295 6.12 3.33 -1.97
C GLU A 295 6.46 4.18 -3.21
N ALA A 296 5.55 5.04 -3.66
CA ALA A 296 5.81 6.01 -4.72
C ALA A 296 6.84 7.07 -4.27
N ALA A 297 6.69 7.60 -3.06
CA ALA A 297 7.60 8.60 -2.52
C ALA A 297 9.03 8.06 -2.37
N ALA A 298 9.20 6.83 -1.90
CA ALA A 298 10.52 6.19 -1.80
C ALA A 298 11.20 6.07 -3.18
N VAL A 299 10.45 5.84 -4.26
CA VAL A 299 10.98 5.82 -5.64
C VAL A 299 11.39 7.23 -6.08
N LEU A 300 10.50 8.21 -5.92
CA LEU A 300 10.71 9.59 -6.33
C LEU A 300 11.90 10.22 -5.58
N TRP A 301 11.92 10.09 -4.26
CA TRP A 301 13.02 10.55 -3.40
C TRP A 301 14.35 9.92 -3.81
N TYR A 302 14.40 8.59 -3.99
CA TYR A 302 15.65 7.94 -4.32
C TYR A 302 16.18 8.39 -5.68
N TYR A 303 15.31 8.46 -6.69
CA TYR A 303 15.71 8.97 -7.99
C TYR A 303 16.24 10.41 -7.90
N TYR A 304 15.56 11.24 -7.11
CA TYR A 304 15.90 12.65 -6.97
C TYR A 304 17.23 12.88 -6.24
N CYS A 305 17.44 12.19 -5.12
CA CYS A 305 18.54 12.46 -4.19
C CYS A 305 19.75 11.55 -4.39
N ARG A 306 19.55 10.33 -4.88
CA ARG A 306 20.56 9.26 -4.78
C ARG A 306 20.99 8.67 -6.13
N THR A 307 20.20 8.80 -7.18
CA THR A 307 20.60 8.31 -8.51
C THR A 307 21.82 9.07 -9.04
N ASP A 308 22.84 8.35 -9.49
CA ASP A 308 24.03 8.96 -10.08
C ASP A 308 23.65 9.78 -11.32
N GLU A 309 24.36 10.90 -11.48
CA GLU A 309 24.09 11.92 -12.49
C GLU A 309 24.07 11.34 -13.91
N VAL A 310 24.86 10.31 -14.19
CA VAL A 310 24.89 9.67 -15.51
C VAL A 310 23.56 9.01 -15.86
N PHE A 311 22.93 8.31 -14.92
CA PHE A 311 21.62 7.69 -15.14
C PHE A 311 20.53 8.77 -15.26
N SER A 312 20.59 9.80 -14.42
CA SER A 312 19.65 10.92 -14.48
C SER A 312 19.71 11.64 -15.83
N ARG A 313 20.91 12.01 -16.31
CA ARG A 313 21.12 12.63 -17.63
C ARG A 313 20.66 11.72 -18.76
N TYR A 314 20.93 10.42 -18.68
CA TYR A 314 20.47 9.46 -19.68
C TYR A 314 18.94 9.38 -19.73
N TYR A 315 18.28 9.36 -18.57
CA TYR A 315 16.82 9.42 -18.49
C TYR A 315 16.26 10.70 -19.07
N ILE A 316 16.78 11.86 -18.68
CA ILE A 316 16.38 13.18 -19.17
C ILE A 316 16.48 13.25 -20.70
N SER A 317 17.60 12.77 -21.26
CA SER A 317 17.83 12.73 -22.71
C SER A 317 16.80 11.84 -23.43
N ARG A 318 16.55 10.62 -22.93
CA ARG A 318 15.59 9.68 -23.54
C ARG A 318 14.14 10.12 -23.41
N ALA A 319 13.78 10.71 -22.27
CA ALA A 319 12.45 11.25 -22.01
C ALA A 319 12.20 12.60 -22.71
N LYS A 320 13.21 13.15 -23.43
CA LYS A 320 13.12 14.45 -24.13
C LYS A 320 12.62 15.58 -23.22
N THR A 321 13.12 15.60 -21.98
CA THR A 321 12.78 16.58 -20.95
C THR A 321 14.05 17.35 -20.53
N SER A 322 13.91 18.34 -19.65
CA SER A 322 15.05 18.99 -18.99
C SER A 322 15.20 18.50 -17.56
N GLU A 323 16.39 18.66 -16.98
CA GLU A 323 16.62 18.36 -15.57
C GLU A 323 15.69 19.19 -14.67
N ALA A 324 15.61 20.49 -14.91
CA ALA A 324 14.76 21.40 -14.15
C ALA A 324 13.29 20.98 -14.19
N LYS A 325 12.75 20.66 -15.38
CA LYS A 325 11.37 20.18 -15.52
C LYS A 325 11.17 18.85 -14.81
N THR A 326 12.17 17.97 -14.87
CA THR A 326 12.12 16.65 -14.22
C THR A 326 12.07 16.78 -12.71
N ARG A 327 12.96 17.58 -12.14
CA ARG A 327 12.98 17.88 -10.72
C ARG A 327 11.68 18.53 -10.26
N GLU A 328 11.16 19.46 -11.05
CA GLU A 328 9.95 20.19 -10.70
C GLU A 328 8.72 19.28 -10.60
N TRP A 329 8.48 18.41 -11.59
CA TRP A 329 7.33 17.50 -11.50
C TRP A 329 7.50 16.49 -10.36
N ILE A 330 8.72 16.03 -10.07
CA ILE A 330 8.98 15.14 -8.92
C ILE A 330 8.65 15.83 -7.60
N ARG A 331 9.01 17.11 -7.43
CA ARG A 331 8.64 17.88 -6.22
C ARG A 331 7.12 18.02 -6.09
N GLN A 332 6.44 18.37 -7.18
CA GLN A 332 4.98 18.50 -7.19
C GLN A 332 4.29 17.18 -6.82
N ASP A 333 4.78 16.07 -7.37
CA ASP A 333 4.29 14.73 -7.02
C ASP A 333 4.54 14.41 -5.55
N MET A 334 5.75 14.65 -5.02
CA MET A 334 6.09 14.42 -3.61
C MET A 334 5.19 15.22 -2.66
N GLU A 335 4.95 16.50 -2.95
CA GLU A 335 4.05 17.33 -2.14
C GLU A 335 2.60 16.85 -2.17
N SER A 336 2.16 16.30 -3.31
CA SER A 336 0.81 15.74 -3.46
C SER A 336 0.65 14.41 -2.72
N LEU A 337 1.68 13.57 -2.73
CA LEU A 337 1.74 12.34 -1.92
C LEU A 337 1.72 12.70 -0.43
N LYS A 338 2.50 13.70 0.00
CA LYS A 338 2.51 14.21 1.37
C LYS A 338 1.14 14.71 1.80
N SER A 339 0.51 15.54 0.97
CA SER A 339 -0.83 16.08 1.23
C SER A 339 -1.89 14.99 1.38
N SER A 340 -1.79 13.91 0.59
CA SER A 340 -2.68 12.75 0.72
C SER A 340 -2.45 11.99 2.02
N LEU A 341 -1.19 11.86 2.47
CA LEU A 341 -0.89 11.28 3.78
C LEU A 341 -1.42 12.14 4.94
N TYR A 342 -1.35 13.47 4.84
CA TYR A 342 -1.97 14.37 5.82
C TYR A 342 -3.49 14.15 5.91
N LEU A 343 -4.19 14.06 4.77
CA LEU A 343 -5.62 13.76 4.75
C LEU A 343 -5.93 12.39 5.38
N LEU A 344 -5.13 11.36 5.07
CA LEU A 344 -5.28 10.04 5.66
C LEU A 344 -5.05 10.08 7.17
N GLU A 345 -3.96 10.69 7.62
CA GLU A 345 -3.58 10.78 9.03
C GLU A 345 -4.67 11.50 9.85
N THR A 346 -5.14 12.66 9.38
CA THR A 346 -6.16 13.47 10.06
C THR A 346 -7.54 12.82 10.01
N SER A 347 -7.88 12.15 8.90
CA SER A 347 -9.17 11.47 8.78
C SER A 347 -9.36 10.43 9.88
N LEU A 348 -8.31 9.68 10.25
CA LEU A 348 -8.37 8.60 11.26
C LEU A 348 -8.80 9.10 12.65
N GLU A 349 -8.50 10.34 12.99
CA GLU A 349 -8.71 10.89 14.34
C GLU A 349 -10.16 11.36 14.55
N PHE A 350 -10.65 12.31 13.75
CA PHE A 350 -11.92 13.02 14.04
C PHE A 350 -12.84 13.26 12.84
N ASN A 351 -12.65 12.56 11.70
CA ASN A 351 -13.28 12.93 10.41
C ASN A 351 -12.95 14.36 9.95
N ILE A 352 -12.00 15.03 10.60
CA ILE A 352 -11.47 16.31 10.18
C ILE A 352 -10.48 16.02 9.06
N LEU A 353 -10.65 16.71 7.95
CA LEU A 353 -9.73 16.63 6.83
C LEU A 353 -8.90 17.90 6.82
N SER A 354 -7.58 17.74 6.93
CA SER A 354 -6.63 18.84 6.83
C SER A 354 -5.38 18.37 6.11
N ILE A 355 -4.88 19.21 5.21
CA ILE A 355 -3.59 19.04 4.53
C ILE A 355 -2.45 19.78 5.22
N GLN A 356 -2.75 20.56 6.26
CA GLN A 356 -1.79 21.48 6.90
C GLN A 356 -1.49 21.13 8.36
N THR A 357 -2.39 20.41 9.01
CA THR A 357 -2.28 20.08 10.43
C THR A 357 -2.15 18.57 10.58
N ARG A 358 -1.17 18.14 11.38
CA ARG A 358 -1.03 16.74 11.80
C ARG A 358 -2.20 16.31 12.68
N ALA A 359 -2.43 15.00 12.76
CA ALA A 359 -3.28 14.45 13.82
C ALA A 359 -2.70 14.78 15.21
N SER A 360 -3.55 15.03 16.21
CA SER A 360 -3.08 15.37 17.56
C SER A 360 -2.46 14.15 18.28
N LYS A 361 -2.83 12.95 17.84
CA LYS A 361 -2.25 11.68 18.30
C LYS A 361 -1.61 10.93 17.12
N PRO A 362 -0.36 10.44 17.28
CA PRO A 362 0.25 9.58 16.29
C PRO A 362 -0.62 8.35 15.97
N ASN A 363 -0.66 7.98 14.69
CA ASN A 363 -1.39 6.80 14.23
C ASN A 363 -0.55 6.02 13.20
N ARG A 364 -1.14 4.99 12.59
CA ARG A 364 -0.44 4.11 11.61
C ARG A 364 0.15 4.84 10.40
N ILE A 365 -0.31 6.05 10.07
CA ILE A 365 0.19 6.85 8.95
C ILE A 365 1.35 7.75 9.39
N SER A 366 1.44 8.12 10.67
CA SER A 366 2.43 9.09 11.15
C SER A 366 3.87 8.73 10.81
N PRO A 367 4.35 7.47 10.98
CA PRO A 367 5.73 7.13 10.61
C PRO A 367 6.02 7.28 9.11
N LEU A 368 5.01 7.06 8.24
CA LEU A 368 5.16 7.22 6.80
C LEU A 368 5.30 8.69 6.44
N LEU A 369 4.52 9.55 7.10
CA LEU A 369 4.54 11.00 6.89
C LEU A 369 5.82 11.62 7.45
N ASP A 370 6.28 11.21 8.63
CA ASP A 370 7.57 11.64 9.21
C ASP A 370 8.74 11.30 8.28
N CYS A 371 8.75 10.08 7.73
CA CYS A 371 9.75 9.67 6.76
C CYS A 371 9.70 10.53 5.48
N MET A 372 8.50 10.82 4.98
CA MET A 372 8.31 11.58 3.74
C MET A 372 8.70 13.04 3.90
N GLU A 373 8.47 13.65 5.07
CA GLU A 373 8.96 14.99 5.39
C GLU A 373 10.49 15.05 5.44
N GLY A 374 11.11 14.01 6.00
CA GLY A 374 12.56 13.81 5.91
C GLY A 374 13.06 13.71 4.47
N MET A 375 12.35 12.95 3.62
CA MET A 375 12.70 12.81 2.20
C MET A 375 12.65 14.16 1.48
N ILE A 376 11.61 14.96 1.72
CA ILE A 376 11.45 16.29 1.11
C ILE A 376 12.53 17.25 1.62
N THR A 377 12.86 17.19 2.90
CA THR A 377 13.95 18.00 3.47
C THR A 377 15.30 17.65 2.82
N GLU A 378 15.57 16.38 2.58
CA GLU A 378 16.76 15.94 1.84
C GLU A 378 16.75 16.46 0.38
N MET A 379 15.60 16.41 -0.31
CA MET A 379 15.47 16.95 -1.67
C MET A 379 15.79 18.45 -1.72
N VAL A 380 15.31 19.24 -0.75
CA VAL A 380 15.61 20.68 -0.63
C VAL A 380 17.11 20.91 -0.42
N LYS A 381 17.79 20.09 0.40
CA LYS A 381 19.25 20.17 0.59
C LYS A 381 20.02 19.88 -0.71
N VAL A 382 19.58 18.90 -1.49
CA VAL A 382 20.17 18.57 -2.79
C VAL A 382 20.04 19.73 -3.78
N ASP A 383 18.89 20.42 -3.79
CA ASP A 383 18.69 21.62 -4.62
C ASP A 383 19.57 22.80 -4.22
N ALA A 384 19.84 22.96 -2.92
CA ALA A 384 20.76 23.99 -2.42
C ALA A 384 22.24 23.72 -2.78
N GLY A 385 22.52 22.70 -3.58
CA GLY A 385 23.89 22.28 -3.94
C GLY A 385 24.59 21.48 -2.83
N GLY A 386 23.85 21.07 -1.80
CA GLY A 386 24.35 20.20 -0.75
C GLY A 386 24.76 18.86 -1.35
N LYS A 387 26.07 18.61 -1.49
CA LYS A 387 26.57 17.25 -1.67
C LYS A 387 26.30 16.51 -0.37
N LEU A 388 25.47 15.47 -0.42
CA LEU A 388 25.32 14.50 0.65
C LEU A 388 26.66 13.81 0.87
N LYS A 389 27.54 14.42 1.65
CA LYS A 389 28.67 13.71 2.22
C LYS A 389 28.07 12.78 3.26
N LEU A 390 28.04 11.50 2.95
CA LEU A 390 27.83 10.43 3.92
C LEU A 390 29.03 10.46 4.88
N ASP A 391 29.07 11.42 5.81
CA ASP A 391 30.03 11.41 6.92
C ASP A 391 29.59 10.29 7.87
N GLN A 392 30.05 9.07 7.56
CA GLN A 392 29.73 7.85 8.30
C GLN A 392 30.33 7.81 9.71
N SER A 393 31.23 8.75 10.06
CA SER A 393 32.06 8.65 11.27
C SER A 393 31.42 9.17 12.56
N ASN A 394 30.30 9.90 12.52
CA ASN A 394 29.72 10.54 13.73
C ASN A 394 28.19 10.41 13.87
N SER A 395 27.50 9.60 13.07
CA SER A 395 26.03 9.69 12.95
C SER A 395 25.19 8.82 13.91
N GLU A 396 25.81 7.96 14.73
CA GLU A 396 25.02 7.07 15.61
C GLU A 396 24.25 7.82 16.71
N VAL A 397 24.74 8.97 17.17
CA VAL A 397 24.20 9.65 18.36
C VAL A 397 22.82 10.28 18.11
N ASN A 398 22.40 10.50 16.85
CA ASN A 398 21.14 11.20 16.53
C ASN A 398 20.25 10.46 15.51
N SER A 399 20.38 9.14 15.36
CA SER A 399 19.51 8.42 14.40
C SER A 399 18.07 8.31 14.93
N ILE A 400 17.10 8.76 14.14
CA ILE A 400 15.68 8.61 14.40
C ILE A 400 15.25 7.27 13.80
N LEU A 401 14.89 6.30 14.64
CA LEU A 401 14.31 5.04 14.18
C LEU A 401 12.79 5.20 14.08
N LEU A 402 12.25 5.10 12.88
CA LEU A 402 10.81 5.19 12.65
C LEU A 402 10.14 3.87 13.01
N GLU A 403 9.26 3.92 14.01
CA GLU A 403 8.47 2.79 14.50
C GLU A 403 7.00 3.19 14.70
N MET A 404 6.11 2.20 14.63
CA MET A 404 4.70 2.42 14.89
C MET A 404 4.43 2.23 16.38
N GLN A 405 4.03 3.31 17.05
CA GLN A 405 3.54 3.25 18.42
C GLN A 405 2.10 2.76 18.44
N THR A 406 1.83 1.74 19.25
CA THR A 406 0.47 1.23 19.48
C THR A 406 -0.05 1.76 20.81
N LEU A 407 -1.14 2.52 20.78
CA LEU A 407 -1.78 3.03 21.99
C LEU A 407 -2.81 2.00 22.46
N SER A 408 -2.68 1.54 23.71
CA SER A 408 -3.78 0.83 24.38
C SER A 408 -4.93 1.81 24.66
N LEU A 409 -6.18 1.39 24.45
CA LEU A 409 -7.38 2.19 24.79
C LEU A 409 -7.82 1.97 26.24
N GLU A 410 -7.05 1.27 27.06
CA GLU A 410 -7.35 1.18 28.48
C GLU A 410 -7.08 2.57 29.10
N ASP A 411 -8.16 3.36 29.15
CA ASP A 411 -8.32 4.70 29.74
C ASP A 411 -8.07 4.72 31.26
N ASP A 412 -7.32 3.76 31.79
CA ASP A 412 -6.76 3.87 33.13
C ASP A 412 -5.67 4.93 33.06
N SER A 413 -6.09 6.17 33.35
CA SER A 413 -5.28 7.40 33.42
C SER A 413 -4.03 7.31 34.31
N ASN A 414 -3.82 6.17 34.97
CA ASN A 414 -2.69 5.86 35.84
C ASN A 414 -1.75 4.77 35.31
N SER A 415 -2.05 4.11 34.18
CA SER A 415 -1.15 3.10 33.61
C SER A 415 -0.16 3.78 32.64
N ILE A 416 1.13 3.61 32.88
CA ILE A 416 2.17 4.04 31.93
C ILE A 416 1.95 3.20 30.66
N PRO A 417 1.68 3.82 29.49
CA PRO A 417 1.48 3.07 28.27
C PRO A 417 2.77 2.30 27.96
N VAL A 418 2.71 0.97 28.05
CA VAL A 418 3.77 0.09 27.56
C VAL A 418 3.69 0.15 26.04
N ALA A 419 4.50 1.03 25.45
CA ALA A 419 4.59 1.19 24.00
C ALA A 419 5.33 -0.03 23.42
N ASP A 420 4.58 -1.04 23.01
CA ASP A 420 5.12 -2.10 22.17
C ASP A 420 5.38 -1.53 20.78
N ALA A 421 6.65 -1.26 20.50
CA ALA A 421 7.09 -0.77 19.21
C ALA A 421 6.93 -1.85 18.13
N GLN A 422 6.10 -1.54 17.12
CA GLN A 422 5.86 -2.41 15.98
C GLN A 422 6.52 -1.85 14.71
N ASP A 423 6.88 -2.76 13.79
CA ASP A 423 7.29 -2.37 12.44
C ASP A 423 6.17 -1.53 11.79
N PRO A 424 6.47 -0.37 11.18
CA PRO A 424 5.46 0.38 10.47
C PRO A 424 4.91 -0.42 9.29
N ARG A 425 3.60 -0.33 9.06
CA ARG A 425 2.87 -1.14 8.08
C ARG A 425 3.05 -0.60 6.66
N VAL A 426 4.12 -1.03 6.00
CA VAL A 426 4.41 -0.77 4.58
C VAL A 426 4.69 -2.06 3.83
N PHE A 427 4.84 -2.02 2.51
CA PHE A 427 5.15 -3.21 1.74
C PHE A 427 6.65 -3.55 1.80
N LEU A 428 7.53 -2.60 1.49
CA LEU A 428 8.97 -2.88 1.39
C LEU A 428 9.87 -2.02 2.30
N GLY A 429 9.39 -0.93 2.87
CA GLY A 429 10.27 -0.02 3.64
C GLY A 429 11.30 0.67 2.74
N LEU A 430 12.51 0.89 3.26
CA LEU A 430 13.58 1.64 2.58
C LEU A 430 14.75 0.76 2.12
N LEU A 431 14.67 -0.57 2.27
CA LEU A 431 15.72 -1.50 1.88
C LEU A 431 17.12 -1.07 2.37
N GLY A 432 17.26 -0.70 3.64
CA GLY A 432 18.51 -0.32 4.27
C GLY A 432 19.03 1.08 3.92
N MET A 433 18.27 1.87 3.15
CA MET A 433 18.61 3.26 2.88
C MET A 433 18.13 4.17 4.03
N ASP A 434 18.97 5.13 4.41
CA ASP A 434 18.66 6.10 5.45
C ASP A 434 18.30 7.45 4.81
N VAL A 435 17.20 8.05 5.25
CA VAL A 435 16.72 9.36 4.79
C VAL A 435 17.44 10.45 5.58
N ASP A 436 17.97 11.44 4.87
CA ASP A 436 18.74 12.55 5.41
C ASP A 436 19.91 12.11 6.33
N GLY A 437 20.42 10.90 6.13
CA GLY A 437 21.54 10.31 6.88
C GLY A 437 21.25 9.94 8.34
N HIS A 438 20.03 10.14 8.85
CA HIS A 438 19.71 9.89 10.25
C HIS A 438 18.34 9.25 10.47
N ILE A 439 17.41 9.33 9.51
CA ILE A 439 16.10 8.69 9.61
C ILE A 439 16.23 7.27 9.09
N LYS A 440 16.10 6.31 10.01
CA LYS A 440 16.17 4.87 9.74
C LYS A 440 14.78 4.27 9.75
N TRP A 441 14.52 3.38 8.80
CA TRP A 441 13.29 2.60 8.81
C TRP A 441 13.47 1.35 9.67
N ARG A 442 12.52 1.08 10.57
CA ARG A 442 12.49 -0.19 11.31
C ARG A 442 11.85 -1.27 10.45
N GLY A 443 12.57 -2.36 10.23
CA GLY A 443 12.04 -3.54 9.56
C GLY A 443 12.99 -4.73 9.64
N ARG A 444 12.42 -5.94 9.61
CA ARG A 444 13.16 -7.19 9.81
C ARG A 444 14.36 -7.41 8.87
N TYR A 445 14.30 -6.88 7.65
CA TYR A 445 15.32 -7.05 6.61
C TYR A 445 16.13 -5.77 6.33
N GLU A 446 15.79 -4.64 6.97
CA GLU A 446 16.42 -3.33 6.71
C GLU A 446 17.92 -3.35 7.02
N GLU A 447 18.32 -3.94 8.16
CA GLU A 447 19.73 -4.02 8.54
C GLU A 447 20.54 -4.90 7.56
N SER A 448 20.01 -6.05 7.16
CA SER A 448 20.69 -6.92 6.20
C SER A 448 20.85 -6.25 4.84
N TRP A 449 19.85 -5.48 4.38
CA TRP A 449 19.99 -4.67 3.17
C TRP A 449 21.01 -3.55 3.33
N ARG A 450 21.05 -2.88 4.50
CA ARG A 450 22.05 -1.85 4.80
C ARG A 450 23.47 -2.42 4.69
N GLN A 451 23.72 -3.58 5.29
CA GLN A 451 25.00 -4.28 5.19
C GLN A 451 25.35 -4.68 3.75
N PHE A 452 24.37 -5.13 2.97
CA PHE A 452 24.56 -5.40 1.54
C PHE A 452 25.05 -4.16 0.79
N TRP A 453 24.44 -2.99 1.01
CA TRP A 453 24.82 -1.73 0.36
C TRP A 453 26.13 -1.09 0.85
N MET A 454 26.68 -1.56 1.97
CA MET A 454 27.97 -1.14 2.51
C MET A 454 29.11 -2.01 1.99
N THR A 455 28.83 -3.29 1.72
CA THR A 455 29.84 -4.28 1.33
C THR A 455 29.99 -4.46 -0.17
N LYS A 456 28.98 -4.08 -0.96
CA LYS A 456 28.94 -4.16 -2.42
C LYS A 456 28.90 -2.76 -3.01
#